data_AF-A0A4Y2X2J7-F1
#
_entry.id   AF-A0A4Y2X2J7-F1
#
_cell.length_a   1.000
_cell.length_b   1.000
_cell.length_c   1.000
_cell.angle_alpha   90.00
_cell.angle_beta   90.00
_cell.angle_gamma   90.00
#
_symmetry.space_group_name_H-M   'P 1'
#
loop_
_entity.id
_entity.type
_entity.pdbx_description
1 polymer ?
#
loop_
_entity_poly.entity_id
_entity_poly.type
_entity_poly.pdbx_seq_one_letter_code
_entity_poly.pdbx_strand_id
1 'polypeptide(L)'
;MGESTVLECVPPKGHPEPTVRWRKDGEYVNTNKGRFRIVSPGNLVISDVRQSDEGHYRCVAENMAGFRESTPAIMTVHVKPFFVREPDHVTVLADEDVQFECKVGGDPLPTITWRRQDGKMPVG
;
A
#
# COMPACT_ATOMS: atom_id res chain seq x y z
N MET A 1 1.11 5.46 -10.25
CA MET A 1 2.42 4.87 -9.95
C MET A 1 2.53 4.80 -8.45
N GLY A 2 2.70 3.59 -7.90
CA GLY A 2 2.84 3.38 -6.47
C GLY A 2 4.20 3.83 -5.95
N GLU A 3 4.29 4.08 -4.65
CA GLU A 3 5.57 4.33 -3.98
C GLU A 3 6.40 3.03 -3.93
N SER A 4 7.70 3.16 -3.65
CA SER A 4 8.55 1.99 -3.41
C SER A 4 8.66 1.74 -1.91
N THR A 5 8.72 0.47 -1.51
CA THR A 5 8.91 0.07 -0.11
C THR A 5 10.01 -0.97 0.02
N VAL A 6 10.53 -1.13 1.24
CA VAL A 6 11.58 -2.08 1.59
C VAL A 6 11.13 -2.90 2.79
N LEU A 7 11.12 -4.21 2.65
CA LEU A 7 10.99 -5.15 3.77
C LEU A 7 12.40 -5.59 4.17
N GLU A 8 12.79 -5.24 5.38
CA GLU A 8 14.12 -5.56 5.89
C GLU A 8 14.21 -7.03 6.32
N CYS A 9 15.33 -7.66 6.02
CA CYS A 9 15.69 -8.96 6.55
C CYS A 9 17.18 -9.03 6.84
N VAL A 10 17.50 -9.42 8.07
CA VAL A 10 18.87 -9.76 8.47
C VAL A 10 18.91 -11.27 8.65
N PRO A 11 19.43 -12.04 7.67
CA PRO A 11 19.50 -13.48 7.79
C PRO A 11 20.44 -13.89 8.94
N PRO A 12 20.17 -15.02 9.62
CA PRO A 12 21.09 -15.56 10.61
C PRO A 12 22.42 -15.91 9.95
N LYS A 13 23.53 -15.77 10.68
CA LYS A 13 24.84 -16.20 10.21
C LYS A 13 24.86 -17.72 10.03
N GLY A 14 25.55 -18.20 8.99
CA GLY A 14 25.71 -19.63 8.73
C GLY A 14 27.01 -19.93 7.99
N HIS A 15 27.44 -21.19 8.00
CA HIS A 15 28.55 -21.65 7.17
C HIS A 15 28.13 -22.87 6.35
N PRO A 16 28.12 -22.80 5.01
CA PRO A 16 28.32 -21.60 4.19
C PRO A 16 27.29 -20.48 4.48
N GLU A 17 27.63 -19.23 4.15
CA GLU A 17 26.71 -18.10 4.34
C GLU A 17 25.38 -18.35 3.62
N PRO A 18 24.23 -18.12 4.27
CA PRO A 18 22.95 -18.45 3.70
C PRO A 18 22.54 -17.47 2.61
N THR A 19 21.83 -18.00 1.63
CA THR A 19 21.15 -17.20 0.61
C THR A 19 19.76 -16.81 1.09
N VAL A 20 19.28 -15.64 0.66
CA VAL A 20 17.96 -15.12 1.05
C VAL A 20 16.98 -15.20 -0.11
N ARG A 21 15.77 -15.68 0.20
CA ARG A 21 14.58 -15.64 -0.66
C ARG A 21 13.39 -15.11 0.13
N TRP A 22 12.34 -14.68 -0.55
CA TRP A 22 11.13 -14.20 0.09
C TRP A 22 9.91 -15.03 -0.31
N ARG A 23 9.00 -15.23 0.63
CA ARG A 23 7.68 -15.78 0.40
C ARG A 23 6.61 -14.75 0.69
N LYS A 24 5.57 -14.68 -0.15
CA LYS A 24 4.32 -13.94 0.06
C LYS A 24 3.20 -14.96 0.16
N ASP A 25 2.49 -14.97 1.29
CA ASP A 25 1.33 -15.85 1.53
C ASP A 25 1.61 -17.35 1.24
N GLY A 26 2.85 -17.78 1.47
CA GLY A 26 3.31 -19.17 1.28
C GLY A 26 4.02 -19.44 -0.05
N GLU A 27 3.90 -18.56 -1.04
CA GLU A 27 4.53 -18.73 -2.36
C GLU A 27 5.82 -17.90 -2.50
N TYR A 28 6.80 -18.41 -3.24
CA TYR A 28 8.04 -17.66 -3.46
C TYR A 28 7.82 -16.44 -4.38
N VAL A 29 8.28 -15.28 -3.92
CA VAL A 29 8.30 -14.07 -4.73
C VAL A 29 9.29 -14.23 -5.87
N ASN A 30 8.86 -13.93 -7.09
CA ASN A 30 9.76 -13.89 -8.25
C ASN A 30 10.54 -12.57 -8.28
N THR A 31 11.83 -12.64 -7.94
CA THR A 31 12.72 -11.47 -7.84
C THR A 31 13.65 -11.31 -9.04
N ASN A 32 13.49 -12.14 -10.09
CA ASN A 32 14.42 -12.17 -11.22
C ASN A 32 14.09 -11.11 -12.29
N LYS A 33 12.85 -10.59 -12.32
CA LYS A 33 12.40 -9.54 -13.25
C LYS A 33 11.25 -8.74 -12.64
N GLY A 34 11.17 -7.45 -12.96
CA GLY A 34 10.03 -6.61 -12.62
C GLY A 34 10.25 -5.75 -11.36
N ARG A 35 9.20 -5.66 -10.54
CA ARG A 35 9.08 -4.72 -9.41
C ARG A 35 9.74 -5.20 -8.11
N PHE A 36 10.03 -6.50 -8.00
CA PHE A 36 10.58 -7.12 -6.78
C PHE A 36 12.07 -7.38 -6.94
N ARG A 37 12.89 -6.94 -5.99
CA ARG A 37 14.35 -7.13 -6.00
C ARG A 37 14.88 -7.43 -4.60
N ILE A 38 15.84 -8.35 -4.48
CA ILE A 38 16.56 -8.57 -3.22
C ILE A 38 17.86 -7.77 -3.25
N VAL A 39 18.10 -6.99 -2.20
CA VAL A 39 19.32 -6.18 -2.01
C VAL A 39 20.01 -6.63 -0.73
N SER A 40 21.35 -6.62 -0.73
CA SER A 40 22.16 -7.01 0.44
C SER A 40 21.72 -6.25 1.70
N PRO A 41 21.58 -6.91 2.86
CA PRO A 41 21.94 -8.31 3.16
C PRO A 41 20.83 -9.35 2.88
N GLY A 42 19.70 -8.94 2.31
CA GLY A 42 18.52 -9.80 2.13
C GLY A 42 17.20 -9.04 2.03
N ASN A 43 17.22 -7.71 2.00
CA ASN A 43 16.05 -6.85 1.98
C ASN A 43 15.27 -7.00 0.67
N LEU A 44 13.94 -7.11 0.76
CA LEU A 44 13.07 -7.10 -0.40
C LEU A 44 12.64 -5.68 -0.73
N VAL A 45 13.05 -5.18 -1.88
CA VAL A 45 12.59 -3.91 -2.44
C VAL A 45 11.44 -4.19 -3.40
N ILE A 46 10.32 -3.49 -3.20
CA ILE A 46 9.13 -3.53 -4.05
C ILE A 46 8.90 -2.14 -4.62
N SER A 47 9.04 -1.98 -5.93
CA SER A 47 8.74 -0.72 -6.63
C SER A 47 7.31 -0.70 -7.18
N ASP A 48 6.75 0.49 -7.40
CA ASP A 48 5.38 0.67 -7.92
C ASP A 48 4.39 -0.22 -7.17
N VAL A 49 4.34 -0.07 -5.83
CA VAL A 49 3.50 -0.89 -4.94
C VAL A 49 2.04 -0.84 -5.36
N ARG A 50 1.39 -1.99 -5.36
CA ARG A 50 -0.01 -2.19 -5.76
C ARG A 50 -0.79 -2.84 -4.63
N GLN A 51 -2.11 -2.69 -4.65
CA GLN A 51 -2.99 -3.33 -3.66
C GLN A 51 -2.82 -4.85 -3.64
N SER A 52 -2.52 -5.47 -4.79
CA SER A 52 -2.21 -6.91 -4.89
C SER A 52 -0.94 -7.35 -4.15
N ASP A 53 -0.09 -6.41 -3.77
CA ASP A 53 1.15 -6.69 -3.03
C ASP A 53 0.91 -6.79 -1.52
N GLU A 54 -0.29 -6.46 -1.03
CA GLU A 54 -0.71 -6.71 0.35
C GLU A 54 -0.64 -8.21 0.68
N GLY A 55 -0.17 -8.53 1.89
CA GLY A 55 -0.08 -9.92 2.36
C GLY A 55 0.99 -10.14 3.42
N HIS A 56 1.24 -11.42 3.72
CA HIS A 56 2.20 -11.86 4.72
C HIS A 56 3.51 -12.26 4.08
N TYR A 57 4.57 -11.51 4.37
CA TYR A 57 5.89 -11.75 3.83
C TYR A 57 6.77 -12.47 4.85
N ARG A 58 7.52 -13.48 4.39
CA ARG A 58 8.54 -14.17 5.19
C ARG A 58 9.85 -14.18 4.45
N CYS A 59 10.91 -13.83 5.17
CA CYS A 59 12.27 -14.00 4.71
C CYS A 59 12.70 -15.45 4.96
N VAL A 60 13.29 -16.09 3.95
CA VAL A 60 13.77 -17.47 3.99
C VAL A 60 15.28 -17.45 3.78
N ALA A 61 16.03 -17.85 4.80
CA ALA A 61 17.47 -17.99 4.75
C ALA A 61 17.84 -19.47 4.62
N GLU A 62 18.61 -19.84 3.60
CA GLU A 62 18.90 -21.23 3.25
C GLU A 62 20.37 -21.44 2.90
N ASN A 63 20.95 -22.52 3.43
CA ASN A 63 22.24 -23.07 3.04
C ASN A 63 22.20 -24.60 3.01
N MET A 64 23.34 -25.26 2.81
CA MET A 64 23.40 -26.73 2.73
C MET A 64 22.97 -27.47 4.02
N ALA A 65 22.96 -26.80 5.17
CA ALA A 65 22.49 -27.40 6.43
C ALA A 65 20.97 -27.35 6.58
N GLY A 66 20.28 -26.56 5.75
CA GLY A 66 18.83 -26.41 5.73
C GLY A 66 18.40 -24.95 5.64
N PHE A 67 17.18 -24.67 6.09
CA PHE A 67 16.58 -23.34 6.01
C PHE A 67 15.93 -22.89 7.33
N ARG A 68 15.73 -21.58 7.43
CA ARG A 68 14.91 -20.93 8.46
C ARG A 68 14.03 -19.85 7.82
N GLU A 69 12.81 -19.74 8.31
CA GLU A 69 11.90 -18.64 7.95
C GLU A 69 11.78 -17.65 9.11
N SER A 70 11.61 -16.37 8.78
CA SER A 70 11.26 -15.35 9.76
C SER A 70 9.81 -15.48 10.25
N THR A 71 9.49 -14.77 11.33
CA THR A 71 8.09 -14.42 11.60
C THR A 71 7.51 -13.61 10.43
N PRO A 72 6.19 -13.69 10.18
CA PRO A 72 5.57 -12.94 9.09
C PRO A 72 5.60 -11.43 9.34
N ALA A 73 6.02 -10.66 8.35
CA ALA A 73 5.78 -9.23 8.25
C ALA A 73 4.48 -9.00 7.48
N ILE A 74 3.57 -8.19 8.04
CA ILE A 74 2.30 -7.85 7.41
C ILE A 74 2.50 -6.57 6.60
N MET A 75 2.30 -6.64 5.29
CA MET A 75 2.30 -5.47 4.41
C MET A 75 0.85 -5.11 4.10
N THR A 76 0.44 -3.90 4.47
CA THR A 76 -0.87 -3.32 4.15
C THR A 76 -0.69 -2.19 3.14
N VAL A 77 -1.56 -2.12 2.13
CA VAL A 77 -1.45 -1.11 1.06
C VAL A 77 -2.69 -0.22 1.04
N HIS A 78 -2.49 1.06 1.34
CA HIS A 78 -3.55 2.06 1.32
C HIS A 78 -3.64 2.80 -0.01
N VAL A 79 -4.86 3.19 -0.38
CA VAL A 79 -5.15 3.98 -1.57
C VAL A 79 -5.51 5.40 -1.13
N LYS A 80 -4.70 6.37 -1.56
CA LYS A 80 -4.95 7.80 -1.29
C LYS A 80 -6.35 8.19 -1.79
N PRO A 81 -7.07 9.07 -1.07
CA PRO A 81 -8.37 9.55 -1.52
C PRO A 81 -8.31 10.14 -2.93
N PHE A 82 -9.32 9.83 -3.74
CA PHE A 82 -9.48 10.38 -5.09
C PHE A 82 -10.95 10.71 -5.36
N PHE A 83 -11.19 11.70 -6.21
CA PHE A 83 -12.55 12.05 -6.60
C PHE A 83 -13.06 11.08 -7.67
N VAL A 84 -14.20 10.46 -7.38
CA VAL A 84 -15.02 9.73 -8.35
C VAL A 84 -15.98 10.70 -9.03
N ARG A 85 -16.55 11.63 -8.26
CA ARG A 85 -17.35 12.75 -8.74
C ARG A 85 -17.02 13.99 -7.93
N GLU A 86 -16.57 15.03 -8.61
CA GLU A 86 -16.39 16.36 -8.05
C GLU A 86 -17.72 17.13 -8.04
N PRO A 87 -17.92 18.06 -7.09
CA PRO A 87 -19.07 18.95 -7.11
C PRO A 87 -19.04 19.89 -8.33
N ASP A 88 -20.18 20.03 -8.98
CA ASP A 88 -20.37 20.94 -10.10
C ASP A 88 -20.71 22.36 -9.64
N HIS A 89 -20.46 23.34 -10.50
CA HIS A 89 -20.95 24.71 -10.29
C HIS A 89 -22.46 24.75 -10.50
N VAL A 90 -23.19 25.35 -9.57
CA VAL A 90 -24.66 25.48 -9.65
C VAL A 90 -25.06 26.93 -9.47
N THR A 91 -25.99 27.39 -10.31
CA THR A 91 -26.70 28.67 -10.16
C THR A 91 -28.16 28.36 -9.88
N VAL A 92 -28.70 28.94 -8.82
CA VAL A 92 -30.03 28.64 -8.28
C VAL A 92 -30.73 29.95 -7.92
N LEU A 93 -32.05 30.02 -8.09
CA LEU A 93 -32.81 31.22 -7.74
C LEU A 93 -32.92 31.36 -6.21
N ALA A 94 -33.23 32.58 -5.75
CA ALA A 94 -33.50 32.78 -4.33
C ALA A 94 -34.67 31.88 -3.89
N ASP A 95 -34.56 31.33 -2.67
CA ASP A 95 -35.55 30.45 -2.04
C ASP A 95 -35.72 29.06 -2.70
N GLU A 96 -34.84 28.68 -3.63
CA GLU A 96 -34.76 27.32 -4.17
C GLU A 96 -33.68 26.48 -3.48
N ASP A 97 -33.91 25.17 -3.39
CA ASP A 97 -32.98 24.21 -2.80
C ASP A 97 -31.89 23.78 -3.79
N VAL A 98 -30.68 23.56 -3.27
CA VAL A 98 -29.55 23.01 -4.04
C VAL A 98 -28.88 21.86 -3.30
N GLN A 99 -28.46 20.85 -4.06
CA GLN A 99 -27.69 19.73 -3.55
C GLN A 99 -26.34 19.63 -4.29
N PHE A 100 -25.25 19.65 -3.53
CA PHE A 100 -23.94 19.31 -4.05
C PHE A 100 -23.67 17.81 -3.89
N GLU A 101 -23.28 17.17 -4.98
CA GLU A 101 -22.85 15.77 -4.95
C GLU A 101 -21.33 15.71 -4.97
N CYS A 102 -20.75 14.95 -4.03
CA CYS A 102 -19.32 14.61 -4.03
C CYS A 102 -19.21 13.12 -3.74
N LYS A 103 -18.49 12.40 -4.60
CA LYS A 103 -18.17 10.99 -4.40
C LYS A 103 -16.66 10.84 -4.42
N VAL A 104 -16.13 10.24 -3.36
CA VAL A 104 -14.70 9.96 -3.20
C VAL A 104 -14.48 8.46 -3.05
N GLY A 105 -13.38 7.98 -3.61
CA GLY A 105 -12.86 6.65 -3.40
C GLY A 105 -11.57 6.73 -2.60
N GLY A 106 -11.16 5.61 -2.02
CA GLY A 106 -9.92 5.49 -1.23
C GLY A 106 -9.98 4.23 -0.38
N ASP A 107 -8.83 3.82 0.14
CA ASP A 107 -8.69 2.70 1.07
C ASP A 107 -7.72 3.09 2.20
N PRO A 108 -8.21 3.32 3.43
CA PRO A 108 -9.60 3.16 3.86
C PRO A 108 -10.54 4.18 3.21
N LEU A 109 -11.85 3.88 3.22
CA LEU A 109 -12.86 4.78 2.66
C LEU A 109 -12.78 6.16 3.34
N PRO A 110 -12.58 7.25 2.58
CA PRO A 110 -12.38 8.56 3.16
C PRO A 110 -13.69 9.20 3.65
N THR A 111 -13.58 10.01 4.69
CA THR A 111 -14.68 10.84 5.19
C THR A 111 -14.81 12.12 4.38
N ILE A 112 -16.03 12.47 3.97
CA ILE A 112 -16.32 13.73 3.25
C ILE A 112 -16.67 14.83 4.26
N THR A 113 -16.03 15.98 4.13
CA THR A 113 -16.38 17.20 4.87
C THR A 113 -16.54 18.36 3.90
N TRP A 114 -17.61 19.14 4.07
CA TRP A 114 -17.88 20.32 3.27
C TRP A 114 -17.43 21.58 3.99
N ARG A 115 -16.98 22.58 3.23
CA ARG A 115 -16.65 23.89 3.76
C ARG A 115 -17.02 24.95 2.72
N ARG A 116 -17.76 25.96 3.14
CA ARG A 116 -17.98 27.16 2.33
C ARG A 116 -16.74 28.05 2.41
N GLN A 117 -16.45 28.80 1.35
CA GLN A 117 -15.29 29.70 1.28
C GLN A 117 -15.28 30.75 2.42
N ASP A 118 -16.46 31.15 2.88
CA ASP A 118 -16.67 32.05 4.03
C ASP A 118 -16.52 31.36 5.41
N GLY A 119 -16.25 30.05 5.44
CA GLY A 119 -16.08 29.25 6.65
C GLY A 119 -17.38 28.91 7.39
N LYS A 120 -18.55 29.35 6.91
CA LYS A 120 -19.84 29.04 7.52
C LYS A 120 -20.40 27.77 6.89
N MET A 121 -20.49 26.64 7.61
CA MET A 121 -21.30 25.52 7.13
C MET A 121 -22.79 25.91 7.18
N PRO A 122 -23.61 25.58 6.17
CA PRO A 122 -25.05 25.71 6.31
C PRO A 122 -25.49 24.78 7.44
N VAL A 123 -26.04 25.34 8.50
CA VAL A 123 -26.82 24.57 9.47
C VAL A 123 -28.11 24.23 8.74
N GLY A 124 -28.39 22.94 8.56
CA GLY A 124 -29.69 22.47 8.10
C GLY A 124 -30.79 22.78 9.10
#